data_AF-A0A972LB86-F1
#
_entry.id   AF-A0A972LB86-F1
#
_cell.length_a   1.000
_cell.length_b   1.000
_cell.length_c   1.000
_cell.angle_alpha   90.00
_cell.angle_beta   90.00
_cell.angle_gamma   90.00
#
_symmetry.space_group_name_H-M   'P 1'
#
loop_
_entity.id
_entity.type
_entity.pdbx_description
1 polymer ?
#
loop_
_entity_poly.entity_id
_entity_poly.type
_entity_poly.pdbx_seq_one_letter_code
_entity_poly.pdbx_strand_id
1 'polypeptide(L)'
;MQSPLSANLTKNHFELFDIPITFDIDNEQLTARYRTLQRMFHPDRFAHTTPQEQRLSMQYSAQLNDAYQVLKKPLNRAEYLLTLYDVSNEGHTVTDGEFLMEQFELREQLMAIRKHDDGADQLVPFSTQIQQRLTTLMQQFSEQMRAKNLERAQLTLNRMQFVTRLLDEIEALEEELC
;
A
#
# COMPACT_ATOMS: atom_id res chain seq x y z
N MET A 1 -17.40 10.65 31.33
CA MET A 1 -17.67 9.58 30.35
C MET A 1 -16.78 9.85 29.15
N GLN A 2 -15.98 8.87 28.71
CA GLN A 2 -15.13 9.04 27.51
C GLN A 2 -16.05 9.11 26.28
N SER A 3 -15.84 10.11 25.42
CA SER A 3 -16.59 10.25 24.17
C SER A 3 -16.24 9.08 23.24
N PRO A 4 -17.19 8.49 22.49
CA PRO A 4 -16.88 7.43 21.52
C PRO A 4 -15.82 7.84 20.49
N LEU A 5 -15.68 9.14 20.22
CA LEU A 5 -14.61 9.69 19.37
C LEU A 5 -13.22 9.48 20.01
N SER A 6 -13.09 9.62 21.33
CA SER A 6 -11.80 9.46 22.02
C SER A 6 -11.29 8.01 22.05
N ALA A 7 -12.20 7.03 22.15
CA ALA A 7 -11.84 5.61 22.15
C ALA A 7 -11.41 5.11 20.76
N ASN A 8 -11.84 5.77 19.67
CA ASN A 8 -11.46 5.34 18.33
C ASN A 8 -10.08 5.87 17.89
N LEU A 9 -9.58 6.93 18.53
CA LEU A 9 -8.26 7.51 18.21
C LEU A 9 -7.09 6.56 18.52
N THR A 10 -7.30 5.55 19.36
CA THR A 10 -6.26 4.57 19.75
C THR A 10 -6.27 3.28 18.93
N LYS A 11 -7.22 3.13 17.98
CA LYS A 11 -7.35 1.93 17.15
C LYS A 11 -6.35 1.91 16.01
N ASN A 12 -5.94 0.71 15.61
CA ASN A 12 -5.19 0.52 14.37
C ASN A 12 -6.11 0.67 13.13
N HIS A 13 -5.55 0.79 11.93
CA HIS A 13 -6.33 1.06 10.72
C HIS A 13 -7.38 -0.01 10.41
N PHE A 14 -7.09 -1.29 10.68
CA PHE A 14 -8.06 -2.37 10.44
C PHE A 14 -9.22 -2.32 11.45
N GLU A 15 -8.91 -2.07 12.71
CA GLU A 15 -9.90 -1.91 13.78
C GLU A 15 -10.81 -0.69 13.58
N LEU A 16 -10.32 0.36 12.93
CA LEU A 16 -11.13 1.54 12.57
C LEU A 16 -12.26 1.17 11.59
N PHE A 17 -12.00 0.28 10.64
CA PHE A 17 -12.98 -0.14 9.65
C PHE A 17 -13.73 -1.42 10.01
N ASP A 18 -13.44 -2.02 11.18
CA ASP A 18 -14.04 -3.28 11.62
C ASP A 18 -13.79 -4.41 10.60
N ILE A 19 -12.53 -4.53 10.17
CA ILE A 19 -12.07 -5.57 9.24
C ILE A 19 -10.90 -6.38 9.84
N PRO A 20 -10.65 -7.62 9.38
CA PRO A 20 -9.56 -8.43 9.90
C PRO A 20 -8.18 -7.82 9.60
N ILE A 21 -7.24 -7.99 10.52
CA ILE A 21 -5.82 -7.61 10.33
C ILE A 21 -5.17 -8.66 9.43
N THR A 22 -5.26 -8.46 8.12
CA THR A 22 -4.71 -9.35 7.09
C THR A 22 -4.33 -8.55 5.85
N PHE A 23 -3.44 -9.12 5.04
CA PHE A 23 -3.10 -8.54 3.74
C PHE A 23 -4.24 -8.66 2.72
N ASP A 24 -5.00 -9.75 2.77
CA ASP A 24 -6.11 -9.98 1.83
C ASP A 24 -7.40 -9.39 2.40
N ILE A 25 -7.68 -8.14 2.03
CA ILE A 25 -8.93 -7.47 2.40
C ILE A 25 -9.82 -7.29 1.17
N ASP A 26 -11.12 -7.24 1.42
CA ASP A 26 -12.10 -6.82 0.43
C ASP A 26 -12.10 -5.29 0.32
N ASN A 27 -11.63 -4.78 -0.82
CA ASN A 27 -11.57 -3.34 -1.10
C ASN A 27 -12.96 -2.69 -1.23
N GLU A 28 -13.98 -3.43 -1.67
CA GLU A 28 -15.34 -2.92 -1.74
C GLU A 28 -15.90 -2.77 -0.33
N GLN A 29 -15.69 -3.75 0.53
CA GLN A 29 -16.04 -3.68 1.95
C GLN A 29 -15.33 -2.52 2.65
N LEU A 30 -14.01 -2.37 2.47
CA LEU A 30 -13.24 -1.25 3.01
C LEU A 30 -13.85 0.09 2.58
N THR A 31 -14.14 0.24 1.28
CA THR A 31 -14.70 1.48 0.72
C THR A 31 -16.10 1.77 1.29
N ALA A 32 -16.95 0.75 1.43
CA ALA A 32 -18.28 0.90 2.01
C ALA A 32 -18.23 1.31 3.49
N ARG A 33 -17.32 0.71 4.27
CA ARG A 33 -17.09 1.06 5.68
C ARG A 33 -16.58 2.49 5.82
N TYR A 34 -15.56 2.87 5.03
CA TYR A 34 -15.02 4.22 4.99
C TYR A 34 -16.12 5.26 4.71
N ARG A 35 -16.91 5.08 3.65
CA ARG A 35 -18.02 6.01 3.31
C ARG A 35 -19.08 6.11 4.40
N THR A 36 -19.32 5.03 5.14
CA THR A 36 -20.29 5.02 6.23
C THR A 36 -19.75 5.81 7.42
N LEU A 37 -18.53 5.53 7.85
CA LEU A 37 -17.88 6.22 8.96
C LEU A 37 -17.66 7.71 8.66
N GLN A 38 -17.17 8.03 7.46
CA GLN A 38 -16.97 9.42 7.05
C GLN A 38 -18.27 10.21 7.05
N ARG A 39 -19.40 9.64 6.59
CA ARG A 39 -20.71 10.29 6.69
C ARG A 39 -21.21 10.45 8.12
N MET A 40 -20.90 9.52 9.03
CA MET A 40 -21.33 9.59 10.43
C MET A 40 -20.54 10.64 11.22
N PHE A 41 -19.24 10.76 10.92
CA PHE A 41 -18.30 11.53 11.72
C PHE A 41 -17.72 12.77 11.03
N HIS A 42 -18.26 13.14 9.85
CA HIS A 42 -17.85 14.32 9.10
C HIS A 42 -17.88 15.60 9.96
N PRO A 43 -16.86 16.48 9.88
CA PRO A 43 -16.80 17.71 10.68
C PRO A 43 -18.06 18.57 10.60
N ASP A 44 -18.70 18.64 9.43
CA ASP A 44 -19.93 19.41 9.20
C ASP A 44 -21.08 18.98 10.12
N ARG A 45 -21.16 17.69 10.49
CA ARG A 45 -22.19 17.19 11.42
C ARG A 45 -21.96 17.66 12.85
N PHE A 46 -20.74 18.08 13.17
CA PHE A 46 -20.31 18.54 14.48
C PHE A 46 -20.12 20.07 14.51
N ALA A 47 -20.40 20.79 13.41
CA ALA A 47 -20.20 22.24 13.33
C ALA A 47 -20.95 23.06 14.40
N HIS A 48 -22.03 22.51 14.97
CA HIS A 48 -22.82 23.13 16.03
C HIS A 48 -22.64 22.47 17.42
N THR A 49 -21.68 21.56 17.58
CA THR A 49 -21.37 20.91 18.86
C THR A 49 -20.30 21.69 19.64
N THR A 50 -19.85 21.18 20.79
CA THR A 50 -18.80 21.85 21.56
C THR A 50 -17.48 21.94 20.78
N PRO A 51 -16.61 22.93 21.09
CA PRO A 51 -15.29 23.03 20.46
C PRO A 51 -14.40 21.80 20.67
N GLN A 52 -14.65 21.03 21.74
CA GLN A 52 -13.97 19.76 21.97
C GLN A 52 -14.45 18.70 20.98
N GLU A 53 -15.76 18.55 20.80
CA GLU A 53 -16.34 17.57 19.86
C GLU A 53 -16.01 17.90 18.41
N GLN A 54 -16.00 19.17 18.03
CA GLN A 54 -15.55 19.62 16.70
C GLN A 54 -14.12 19.18 16.41
N ARG A 55 -13.20 19.42 17.35
CA ARG A 55 -11.79 19.00 17.23
C ARG A 55 -11.66 17.49 17.13
N LEU A 56 -12.38 16.75 17.98
CA LEU A 56 -12.36 15.28 17.96
C LEU A 56 -12.91 14.72 16.64
N SER A 57 -13.99 15.29 16.08
CA SER A 57 -14.54 14.89 14.78
C SER A 57 -13.57 15.18 13.63
N MET A 58 -12.87 16.33 13.64
CA MET A 58 -11.82 16.63 12.67
C MET A 58 -10.66 15.63 12.75
N GLN A 59 -10.13 15.38 13.94
CA GLN A 59 -9.04 14.41 14.15
C GLN A 59 -9.44 13.00 13.68
N TYR A 60 -10.65 12.57 14.04
CA TYR A 60 -11.14 11.25 13.66
C TYR A 60 -11.37 11.14 12.14
N SER A 61 -11.90 12.17 11.50
CA SER A 61 -12.08 12.19 10.04
C SER A 61 -10.74 12.14 9.29
N ALA A 62 -9.73 12.85 9.79
CA ALA A 62 -8.38 12.75 9.24
C ALA A 62 -7.82 11.33 9.39
N GLN A 63 -7.94 10.73 10.57
CA GLN A 63 -7.50 9.36 10.83
C GLN A 63 -8.20 8.34 9.92
N LEU A 64 -9.50 8.49 9.66
CA LEU A 64 -10.23 7.64 8.72
C LEU A 64 -9.70 7.78 7.29
N ASN A 65 -9.36 8.99 6.85
CA ASN A 65 -8.80 9.20 5.52
C ASN A 65 -7.43 8.53 5.41
N ASP A 66 -6.55 8.74 6.39
CA ASP A 66 -5.20 8.17 6.40
C ASP A 66 -5.25 6.64 6.42
N ALA A 67 -6.06 6.07 7.32
CA ALA A 67 -6.28 4.63 7.41
C ALA A 67 -6.80 4.04 6.08
N TYR A 68 -7.74 4.73 5.43
CA TYR A 68 -8.29 4.28 4.15
C TYR A 68 -7.24 4.33 3.04
N GLN A 69 -6.44 5.39 2.94
CA GLN A 69 -5.37 5.49 1.93
C GLN A 69 -4.30 4.42 2.13
N VAL A 70 -3.95 4.13 3.38
CA VAL A 70 -2.99 3.07 3.72
C VAL A 70 -3.53 1.69 3.35
N LEU A 71 -4.76 1.35 3.75
CA LEU A 71 -5.27 0.00 3.54
C LEU A 71 -5.72 -0.27 2.10
N LYS A 72 -6.12 0.75 1.36
CA LYS A 72 -6.58 0.61 -0.03
C LYS A 72 -5.46 0.18 -0.99
N LYS A 73 -4.25 0.71 -0.80
CA LYS A 73 -3.10 0.39 -1.65
C LYS A 73 -2.38 -0.85 -1.11
N PRO A 74 -2.19 -1.92 -1.91
CA PRO A 74 -1.54 -3.14 -1.43
C PRO A 74 -0.15 -2.91 -0.83
N LEU A 75 0.68 -2.05 -1.45
CA LEU A 75 2.03 -1.77 -0.95
C LEU A 75 1.99 -1.10 0.43
N ASN A 76 1.24 -0.01 0.57
CA ASN A 76 1.08 0.70 1.84
C ASN A 76 0.48 -0.20 2.93
N ARG A 77 -0.46 -1.08 2.55
CA ARG A 77 -1.05 -2.06 3.45
C ARG A 77 -0.02 -3.09 3.93
N ALA A 78 0.84 -3.58 3.03
CA ALA A 78 1.92 -4.50 3.38
C ALA A 78 2.92 -3.86 4.36
N GLU A 79 3.34 -2.63 4.08
CA GLU A 79 4.21 -1.84 4.98
C GLU A 79 3.57 -1.68 6.36
N TYR A 80 2.32 -1.22 6.39
CA TYR A 80 1.58 -1.03 7.64
C TYR A 80 1.38 -2.33 8.42
N LEU A 81 1.11 -3.44 7.74
CA LEU A 81 0.99 -4.73 8.40
C LEU A 81 2.28 -5.11 9.12
N LEU A 82 3.43 -4.96 8.48
CA LEU A 82 4.72 -5.31 9.09
C LEU A 82 5.06 -4.43 10.29
N THR A 83 4.68 -3.14 10.29
CA THR A 83 4.87 -2.28 11.48
C THR A 83 4.03 -2.74 12.68
N LEU A 84 2.86 -3.34 12.46
CA LEU A 84 2.05 -3.92 13.55
C LEU A 84 2.70 -5.14 14.21
N TYR A 85 3.64 -5.80 13.52
CA TYR A 85 4.40 -6.95 14.06
C TYR A 85 5.78 -6.57 14.61
N ASP A 86 6.06 -5.27 14.76
CA ASP A 86 7.34 -4.72 15.26
C ASP A 86 8.55 -5.12 14.41
N VAL A 87 8.31 -5.47 13.14
CA VAL A 87 9.37 -5.66 12.14
C VAL A 87 9.71 -4.29 11.62
N SER A 88 10.59 -3.61 12.35
CA SER A 88 11.12 -2.32 11.93
C SER A 88 11.93 -2.49 10.64
N ASN A 89 11.70 -1.60 9.67
CA ASN A 89 12.39 -1.56 8.37
C ASN A 89 13.89 -1.21 8.48
N GLU A 90 14.43 -1.16 9.70
CA GLU A 90 15.78 -0.72 10.01
C GLU A 90 16.75 -1.90 9.92
N GLY A 91 17.44 -2.02 8.78
CA GLY A 91 18.69 -2.79 8.70
C GLY A 91 18.65 -4.07 7.87
N HIS A 92 17.53 -4.45 7.28
CA HIS A 92 17.51 -5.48 6.24
C HIS A 92 17.93 -4.88 4.89
N THR A 93 19.17 -4.39 4.84
CA THR A 93 19.84 -4.06 3.59
C THR A 93 19.75 -5.29 2.70
N VAL A 94 19.20 -5.12 1.51
CA VAL A 94 19.13 -6.16 0.47
C VAL A 94 20.55 -6.71 0.26
N THR A 95 20.82 -7.81 0.95
CA THR A 95 22.02 -8.65 0.79
C THR A 95 21.72 -9.82 -0.15
N ASP A 96 20.52 -9.80 -0.73
CA ASP A 96 20.05 -10.74 -1.72
C ASP A 96 20.65 -10.36 -3.09
N GLY A 97 21.80 -10.97 -3.39
CA GLY A 97 22.51 -10.75 -4.65
C GLY A 97 21.69 -11.11 -5.89
N GLU A 98 20.79 -12.10 -5.79
CA GLU A 98 19.88 -12.46 -6.87
C GLU A 98 18.92 -11.30 -7.16
N PHE A 99 18.35 -10.69 -6.12
CA PHE A 99 17.45 -9.55 -6.30
C PHE A 99 18.18 -8.32 -6.86
N LEU A 100 19.41 -8.02 -6.43
CA LEU A 100 20.17 -6.90 -7.01
C LEU A 100 20.47 -7.09 -8.49
N MET A 101 20.84 -8.31 -8.88
CA MET A 101 21.08 -8.66 -10.29
C MET A 101 19.80 -8.53 -11.11
N GLU A 102 18.69 -9.04 -10.61
CA GLU A 102 17.37 -8.88 -11.23
C GLU A 102 16.99 -7.41 -11.41
N GLN A 103 17.20 -6.56 -10.40
CA GLN A 103 16.92 -5.13 -10.52
C GLN A 103 17.72 -4.47 -11.63
N PHE A 104 18.97 -4.87 -11.79
CA PHE A 104 19.86 -4.37 -12.82
C PHE A 104 19.38 -4.80 -14.22
N GLU A 105 19.11 -6.09 -14.41
CA GLU A 105 18.63 -6.64 -15.68
C GLU A 105 17.33 -5.98 -16.15
N LEU A 106 16.37 -5.80 -15.25
CA LEU A 106 15.09 -5.17 -15.58
C LEU A 106 15.25 -3.70 -15.98
N ARG A 107 16.16 -2.96 -15.33
CA ARG A 107 16.47 -1.58 -15.72
C ARG A 107 17.22 -1.50 -17.03
N GLU A 108 18.15 -2.40 -17.29
CA GLU A 108 18.82 -2.47 -18.59
C GLU A 108 17.82 -2.75 -19.71
N GLN A 109 16.87 -3.66 -19.49
CA GLN A 109 15.80 -3.95 -20.45
C GLN A 109 14.94 -2.71 -20.72
N LEU A 110 14.52 -1.97 -19.69
CA LEU A 110 13.77 -0.73 -19.85
C LEU A 110 14.56 0.32 -20.65
N MET A 111 15.86 0.47 -20.37
CA MET A 111 16.74 1.37 -21.12
C MET A 111 16.92 0.94 -22.59
N ALA A 112 16.96 -0.36 -22.87
CA ALA A 112 17.04 -0.87 -24.23
C ALA A 112 15.76 -0.57 -25.02
N ILE A 113 14.59 -0.78 -24.40
CA ILE A 113 13.27 -0.45 -24.97
C ILE A 113 13.22 1.02 -25.34
N ARG A 114 13.61 1.92 -24.42
CA ARG A 114 13.63 3.37 -24.64
C ARG A 114 14.47 3.81 -25.85
N LYS A 115 15.53 3.07 -26.20
CA LYS A 115 16.46 3.42 -27.28
C LYS A 115 16.10 2.77 -28.62
N HIS A 116 15.12 1.89 -28.65
CA HIS A 116 14.75 1.14 -29.84
C HIS A 116 13.68 1.91 -30.63
N ASP A 117 13.73 1.86 -31.97
CA ASP A 117 12.77 2.54 -32.84
C ASP A 117 11.33 2.03 -32.60
N ASP A 118 11.17 0.71 -32.40
CA ASP A 118 9.91 0.06 -31.99
C ASP A 118 9.70 0.02 -30.44
N GLY A 119 10.21 1.01 -29.70
CA GLY A 119 10.17 1.01 -28.23
C GLY A 119 8.75 0.91 -27.65
N ALA A 120 7.77 1.58 -28.26
CA ALA A 120 6.38 1.54 -27.81
C ALA A 120 5.78 0.12 -27.87
N ASP A 121 6.05 -0.62 -28.94
CA ASP A 121 5.54 -1.99 -29.13
C ASP A 121 6.20 -2.97 -28.13
N GLN A 122 7.45 -2.73 -27.75
CA GLN A 122 8.16 -3.56 -26.76
C GLN A 122 7.80 -3.21 -25.31
N LEU A 123 7.31 -1.99 -25.05
CA LEU A 123 6.96 -1.54 -23.72
C LEU A 123 5.71 -2.24 -23.18
N VAL A 124 4.71 -2.50 -24.02
CA VAL A 124 3.47 -3.19 -23.64
C VAL A 124 3.69 -4.59 -23.04
N PRO A 125 4.41 -5.53 -23.71
CA PRO A 125 4.68 -6.84 -23.15
C PRO A 125 5.59 -6.75 -21.91
N PHE A 126 6.52 -5.79 -21.85
CA PHE A 126 7.35 -5.58 -20.67
C PHE A 126 6.52 -5.11 -19.47
N SER A 127 5.64 -4.12 -19.65
CA SER A 127 4.70 -3.66 -18.62
C SER A 127 3.85 -4.82 -18.09
N THR A 128 3.31 -5.64 -18.99
CA THR A 128 2.52 -6.85 -18.62
C THR A 128 3.34 -7.82 -17.77
N GLN A 129 4.62 -8.07 -18.13
CA GLN A 129 5.53 -8.92 -17.36
C GLN A 129 5.75 -8.38 -15.95
N ILE A 130 5.99 -7.07 -15.79
CA ILE A 130 6.23 -6.44 -14.49
C ILE A 130 4.96 -6.47 -13.62
N GLN A 131 3.77 -6.24 -14.21
CA GLN A 131 2.49 -6.35 -13.50
C GLN A 131 2.21 -7.78 -13.00
N GLN A 132 2.50 -8.80 -13.81
CA GLN A 132 2.37 -10.20 -13.40
C GLN A 132 3.35 -10.53 -12.26
N ARG A 133 4.56 -9.99 -12.31
CA ARG A 133 5.54 -10.14 -11.24
C ARG A 133 5.06 -9.52 -9.94
N LEU A 134 4.49 -8.32 -9.98
CA LEU A 134 3.89 -7.68 -8.80
C LEU A 134 2.77 -8.55 -8.21
N THR A 135 1.90 -9.09 -9.06
CA THR A 135 0.80 -9.97 -8.63
C THR A 135 1.32 -11.23 -7.93
N THR A 136 2.39 -11.82 -8.46
CA THR A 136 3.05 -13.00 -7.86
C THR A 136 3.67 -12.66 -6.51
N LEU A 137 4.37 -11.53 -6.40
CA LEU A 137 4.96 -11.07 -5.13
C LEU A 137 3.87 -10.79 -4.08
N MET A 138 2.72 -10.23 -4.48
CA MET A 138 1.59 -10.02 -3.58
C MET A 138 1.02 -11.34 -3.04
N GLN A 139 0.92 -12.38 -3.87
CA GLN A 139 0.50 -13.72 -3.43
C GLN A 139 1.51 -14.32 -2.45
N GLN A 140 2.81 -14.24 -2.76
CA GLN A 140 3.88 -14.71 -1.86
C GLN A 140 3.85 -13.98 -0.52
N PHE A 141 3.68 -12.65 -0.53
CA PHE A 141 3.58 -11.86 0.69
C PHE A 141 2.40 -12.30 1.56
N SER A 142 1.22 -12.50 0.95
CA SER A 142 0.04 -13.01 1.64
C SER A 142 0.33 -14.35 2.34
N GLU A 143 0.89 -15.30 1.61
CA GLU A 143 1.22 -16.63 2.15
C GLU A 143 2.24 -16.56 3.28
N GLN A 144 3.28 -15.74 3.13
CA GLN A 144 4.31 -15.53 4.14
C GLN A 144 3.73 -14.89 5.41
N MET A 145 2.84 -13.92 5.28
CA MET A 145 2.12 -13.31 6.41
C MET A 145 1.23 -14.34 7.13
N ARG A 146 0.49 -15.17 6.40
CA ARG A 146 -0.33 -16.25 6.98
C ARG A 146 0.53 -17.28 7.72
N ALA A 147 1.70 -17.61 7.17
CA ALA A 147 2.68 -18.50 7.79
C ALA A 147 3.49 -17.83 8.91
N LYS A 148 3.29 -16.53 9.19
CA LYS A 148 4.06 -15.71 10.13
C LYS A 148 5.57 -15.71 9.86
N ASN A 149 5.97 -15.89 8.60
CA ASN A 149 7.36 -15.78 8.19
C ASN A 149 7.68 -14.31 7.86
N LEU A 150 7.87 -13.52 8.91
CA LEU A 150 7.97 -12.07 8.78
C LEU A 150 9.27 -11.62 8.09
N GLU A 151 10.37 -12.34 8.28
CA GLU A 151 11.63 -12.08 7.57
C GLU A 151 11.46 -12.21 6.05
N ARG A 152 10.80 -13.29 5.60
CA ARG A 152 10.51 -13.46 4.16
C ARG A 152 9.50 -12.44 3.65
N ALA A 153 8.48 -12.12 4.45
CA ALA A 153 7.52 -11.07 4.10
C ALA A 153 8.20 -9.71 3.92
N GLN A 154 9.17 -9.36 4.76
CA GLN A 154 9.96 -8.14 4.64
C GLN A 154 10.80 -8.12 3.35
N LEU A 155 11.45 -9.23 3.00
CA LEU A 155 12.19 -9.34 1.73
C LEU A 155 11.26 -9.22 0.52
N THR A 156 10.09 -9.86 0.55
CA THR A 156 9.07 -9.72 -0.49
C THR A 156 8.56 -8.29 -0.59
N LEU A 157 8.35 -7.59 0.53
CA LEU A 157 7.95 -6.19 0.53
C LEU A 157 9.00 -5.31 -0.18
N ASN A 158 10.29 -5.51 0.09
CA ASN A 158 11.37 -4.77 -0.58
C ASN A 158 11.34 -5.01 -2.11
N ARG A 159 11.03 -6.24 -2.55
CA ARG A 159 10.84 -6.57 -3.96
C ARG A 159 9.60 -5.89 -4.55
N MET A 160 8.48 -5.89 -3.83
CA MET A 160 7.26 -5.19 -4.25
C MET A 160 7.52 -3.68 -4.44
N GLN A 161 8.23 -3.03 -3.50
CA GLN A 161 8.58 -1.61 -3.61
C GLN A 161 9.40 -1.32 -4.87
N PHE A 162 10.37 -2.16 -5.20
CA PHE A 162 11.15 -2.01 -6.43
C PHE A 162 10.27 -2.16 -7.67
N VAL A 163 9.48 -3.23 -7.74
CA VAL A 163 8.60 -3.51 -8.89
C VAL A 163 7.57 -2.39 -9.08
N THR A 164 7.01 -1.84 -8.00
CA THR A 164 6.10 -0.68 -8.07
C THR A 164 6.80 0.55 -8.64
N ARG A 165 8.02 0.89 -8.19
CA ARG A 165 8.78 2.00 -8.77
C ARG A 165 9.10 1.78 -10.25
N LEU A 166 9.42 0.55 -10.64
CA LEU A 166 9.68 0.21 -12.04
C LEU A 166 8.42 0.38 -12.90
N LEU A 167 7.23 0.06 -12.37
CA LEU A 167 5.97 0.36 -13.07
C LEU A 167 5.76 1.86 -13.25
N ASP A 168 6.05 2.68 -12.24
CA ASP A 168 5.99 4.15 -12.38
C ASP A 168 6.97 4.66 -13.47
N GLU A 169 8.18 4.08 -13.53
CA GLU A 169 9.17 4.38 -14.59
C GLU A 169 8.69 3.94 -15.99
N ILE A 170 7.98 2.81 -16.09
CA ILE A 170 7.37 2.31 -17.34
C ILE A 170 6.23 3.22 -17.79
N GLU A 171 5.33 3.62 -16.89
CA GLU A 171 4.22 4.53 -17.19
C GLU A 171 4.74 5.88 -17.70
N ALA A 172 5.78 6.44 -17.06
CA ALA A 172 6.43 7.66 -17.54
C ALA A 172 7.05 7.50 -18.93
N LEU A 173 7.64 6.34 -19.24
CA LEU A 173 8.18 6.06 -20.57
C LEU A 173 7.07 5.87 -21.62
N GLU A 174 5.94 5.28 -21.26
CA GLU A 174 4.78 5.14 -22.14
C GLU A 174 4.25 6.52 -22.57
N GLU A 175 4.20 7.48 -21.64
CA GLU A 175 3.85 8.88 -21.93
C GLU A 175 4.89 9.58 -22.83
N GLU A 176 6.18 9.25 -22.73
CA GLU A 176 7.25 9.81 -23.58
C GLU A 176 7.20 9.27 -25.02
N LEU A 177 6.73 8.04 -25.23
CA LEU A 177 6.74 7.34 -26.52
C LEU A 177 5.43 7.48 -27.32
N CYS A 178 4.35 7.97 -26.71
CA CYS A 178 3.07 8.28 -27.37
C CYS A 178 3.06 9.66 -28.04
#